data_AF-A0A7V1E656-F1
#
_entry.id   AF-A0A7V1E656-F1
#
_cell.length_a   1.000
_cell.length_b   1.000
_cell.length_c   1.000
_cell.angle_alpha   90.00
_cell.angle_beta   90.00
_cell.angle_gamma   90.00
#
_symmetry.space_group_name_H-M   'P 1'
#
loop_
_entity.id
_entity.type
_entity.pdbx_description
1 polymer ?
#
loop_
_entity_poly.entity_id
_entity_poly.type
_entity_poly.pdbx_seq_one_letter_code
_entity_poly.pdbx_strand_id
1 'polypeptide(L)'
;MVLLGSSLAFNLQPAYAFDESSHNAINDKALAGKGFSKDAQNKIKAENLKVDSSEGSALGIANKNYKPEHHFDRNPGTNNTDAFKNGAAYVRKKKQDAIDAINKCTLAGVEEALAHMGQALHAIQDFYAHSNYVNLSAGDQADLRKAFDDPNQAIPNTVKLTGYDPKAKTTGAAFNPAGDDYPHGLFWGRHKDSKPKTGPFGVDKTPGDGSKKITKGAVTKPAYEWAKEAAEKHTGEFIDEIKLAVGNVKWTAKFNNYIAVAFTPFDPYLDTALASFSAGGGILNNGVDTTLSVLPGVLSTTETFYSMSLPVNKVPPEHNKLPGGRTLLKVREFWRSDTDTPIPLNISIALTSAETAGIDVASIRVYRWNLYDQNNQGKWDQIQDYFIDHNNQIVFQTQGCSIYAIAGNPINTGFNSFLVSLVAILFISAGFLALYIHKRFRRKHLRFNSP
;
A
#
# COMPACT_ATOMS: atom_id res chain seq x y z
N MET A 1 15.08 48.64 17.71
CA MET A 1 16.11 47.76 17.11
C MET A 1 15.71 46.34 17.46
N VAL A 2 14.96 45.68 16.57
CA VAL A 2 14.39 44.33 16.77
C VAL A 2 15.11 43.39 15.81
N LEU A 3 15.90 42.46 16.35
CA LEU A 3 16.57 41.41 15.59
C LEU A 3 15.55 40.29 15.31
N LEU A 4 15.05 40.24 14.08
CA LEU A 4 14.33 39.09 13.55
C LEU A 4 15.33 37.98 13.25
N GLY A 5 15.49 37.05 14.19
CA GLY A 5 16.24 35.81 14.00
C GLY A 5 15.43 34.83 13.15
N SER A 6 15.54 34.92 11.84
CA SER A 6 15.07 33.88 10.92
C SER A 6 16.01 32.68 11.00
N SER A 7 15.56 31.63 11.69
CA SER A 7 16.19 30.31 11.67
C SER A 7 16.06 29.68 10.27
N LEU A 8 17.13 29.79 9.48
CA LEU A 8 17.32 28.92 8.31
C LEU A 8 17.50 27.48 8.80
N ALA A 9 16.39 26.74 8.89
CA ALA A 9 16.43 25.30 9.01
C ALA A 9 16.92 24.73 7.67
N PHE A 10 18.22 24.44 7.58
CA PHE A 10 18.76 23.64 6.49
C PHE A 10 18.20 22.23 6.62
N ASN A 11 17.25 21.88 5.77
CA ASN A 11 16.74 20.53 5.64
C ASN A 11 17.81 19.68 4.93
N LEU A 12 18.83 19.27 5.70
CA LEU A 12 19.90 18.41 5.22
C LEU A 12 19.33 16.99 5.10
N GLN A 13 18.91 16.61 3.88
CA GLN A 13 18.54 15.24 3.62
C GLN A 13 19.76 14.30 3.69
N PRO A 14 19.60 13.05 4.16
CA PRO A 14 20.64 12.02 4.14
C PRO A 14 21.28 11.84 2.76
N ALA A 15 22.51 11.34 2.73
CA ALA A 15 23.16 10.96 1.48
C ALA A 15 22.58 9.63 0.99
N TYR A 16 21.97 9.64 -0.20
CA TYR A 16 21.25 8.52 -0.80
C TYR A 16 21.96 8.01 -2.06
N ALA A 17 22.11 6.68 -2.17
CA ALA A 17 22.82 5.95 -3.22
C ALA A 17 22.19 6.15 -4.60
N PHE A 18 20.92 5.79 -4.68
CA PHE A 18 19.96 6.37 -5.59
C PHE A 18 19.26 7.45 -4.78
N ASP A 19 19.12 8.68 -5.27
CA ASP A 19 18.31 9.62 -4.49
C ASP A 19 16.87 9.13 -4.30
N GLU A 20 16.14 9.68 -3.34
CA GLU A 20 14.74 9.35 -3.08
C GLU A 20 13.90 9.26 -4.39
N SER A 21 14.21 10.14 -5.37
CA SER A 21 13.58 10.11 -6.69
C SER A 21 13.94 8.88 -7.53
N SER A 22 15.17 8.41 -7.43
CA SER A 22 15.72 7.28 -8.18
C SER A 22 15.23 5.94 -7.62
N HIS A 23 15.21 5.72 -6.30
CA HIS A 23 14.58 4.53 -5.70
C HIS A 23 13.11 4.42 -6.09
N ASN A 24 12.37 5.53 -5.98
CA ASN A 24 10.97 5.58 -6.38
C ASN A 24 10.76 5.29 -7.86
N ALA A 25 11.60 5.83 -8.75
CA ALA A 25 11.52 5.58 -10.19
C ALA A 25 11.82 4.11 -10.54
N ILE A 26 12.77 3.48 -9.85
CA ILE A 26 13.07 2.05 -10.00
C ILE A 26 11.85 1.23 -9.56
N ASN A 27 11.29 1.54 -8.39
CA ASN A 27 10.10 0.87 -7.85
C ASN A 27 8.87 1.04 -8.77
N ASP A 28 8.62 2.24 -9.31
CA ASP A 28 7.52 2.50 -10.25
C ASP A 28 7.58 1.59 -11.47
N LYS A 29 8.77 1.44 -12.07
CA LYS A 29 8.95 0.57 -13.24
C LYS A 29 8.89 -0.90 -12.87
N ALA A 30 9.56 -1.32 -11.80
CA ALA A 30 9.64 -2.73 -11.43
C ALA A 30 8.30 -3.31 -10.95
N LEU A 31 7.48 -2.49 -10.29
CA LEU A 31 6.17 -2.90 -9.77
C LEU A 31 5.04 -2.74 -10.80
N ALA A 32 5.26 -1.98 -11.89
CA ALA A 32 4.28 -1.79 -12.94
C ALA A 32 3.84 -3.12 -13.56
N GLY A 33 2.52 -3.32 -13.65
CA GLY A 33 1.94 -4.55 -14.23
C GLY A 33 2.12 -5.81 -13.38
N LYS A 34 2.68 -5.73 -12.17
CA LYS A 34 2.89 -6.91 -11.31
C LYS A 34 1.64 -7.34 -10.52
N GLY A 35 0.55 -6.57 -10.58
CA GLY A 35 -0.67 -6.85 -9.84
C GLY A 35 -0.64 -6.29 -8.41
N PHE A 36 -0.09 -5.09 -8.25
CA PHE A 36 -0.20 -4.32 -7.03
C PHE A 36 -1.20 -3.18 -7.23
N SER A 37 -2.08 -2.96 -6.25
CA SER A 37 -2.80 -1.71 -6.12
C SER A 37 -1.84 -0.53 -5.96
N LYS A 38 -2.31 0.70 -6.17
CA LYS A 38 -1.46 1.89 -5.99
C LYS A 38 -1.01 2.04 -4.54
N ASP A 39 -1.85 1.70 -3.58
CA ASP A 39 -1.54 1.75 -2.16
C ASP A 39 -0.45 0.76 -1.77
N ALA A 40 -0.49 -0.45 -2.33
CA ALA A 40 0.55 -1.46 -2.08
C ALA A 40 1.91 -0.98 -2.63
N GLN A 41 1.92 -0.40 -3.84
CA GLN A 41 3.13 0.21 -4.40
C GLN A 41 3.66 1.34 -3.52
N ASN A 42 2.77 2.22 -3.04
CA ASN A 42 3.16 3.33 -2.17
C ASN A 42 3.71 2.83 -0.83
N LYS A 43 3.13 1.77 -0.25
CA LYS A 43 3.63 1.14 0.98
C LYS A 43 5.02 0.54 0.79
N ILE A 44 5.25 -0.19 -0.31
CA ILE A 44 6.58 -0.74 -0.65
C ILE A 44 7.61 0.40 -0.75
N LYS A 45 7.27 1.48 -1.46
CA LYS A 45 8.15 2.67 -1.58
C LYS A 45 8.44 3.32 -0.25
N ALA A 46 7.43 3.48 0.61
CA ALA A 46 7.60 4.05 1.93
C ALA A 46 8.56 3.21 2.79
N GLU A 47 8.42 1.89 2.77
CA GLU A 47 9.28 0.98 3.55
C GLU A 47 10.68 0.81 2.95
N ASN A 48 10.83 1.02 1.63
CA ASN A 48 12.12 1.16 0.96
C ASN A 48 12.85 2.42 1.47
N LEU A 49 12.25 3.61 1.35
CA LEU A 49 12.81 4.87 1.86
C LEU A 49 13.04 4.87 3.38
N LYS A 50 12.24 4.07 4.11
CA LYS A 50 12.34 3.97 5.56
C LYS A 50 13.70 3.45 6.00
N VAL A 51 14.33 2.55 5.25
CA VAL A 51 15.66 2.00 5.56
C VAL A 51 16.65 3.15 5.76
N ASP A 52 16.87 3.96 4.72
CA ASP A 52 17.73 5.15 4.81
C ASP A 52 17.27 6.16 5.86
N SER A 53 15.97 6.38 6.03
CA SER A 53 15.51 7.38 7.01
C SER A 53 15.74 6.94 8.47
N SER A 54 15.68 5.63 8.73
CA SER A 54 15.85 5.04 10.06
C SER A 54 17.31 4.77 10.42
N GLU A 55 18.15 4.60 9.40
CA GLU A 55 19.59 4.29 9.50
C GLU A 55 20.47 5.47 9.12
N GLY A 56 19.88 6.49 8.51
CA GLY A 56 20.54 7.71 8.11
C GLY A 56 20.93 8.56 9.31
N SER A 57 21.96 9.38 9.09
CA SER A 57 22.42 10.34 10.07
C SER A 57 21.73 11.68 9.90
N ALA A 58 21.04 12.16 10.93
CA ALA A 58 20.72 13.57 11.01
C ALA A 58 22.05 14.36 11.02
N LEU A 59 22.20 15.32 10.11
CA LEU A 59 23.40 16.18 10.00
C LEU A 59 24.70 15.48 9.58
N GLY A 60 24.61 14.28 8.99
CA GLY A 60 25.78 13.56 8.47
C GLY A 60 26.61 12.82 9.53
N ILE A 61 26.24 12.87 10.82
CA ILE A 61 26.94 12.21 11.93
C ILE A 61 26.71 10.69 11.89
N ALA A 62 27.76 9.89 11.70
CA ALA A 62 27.70 8.43 11.64
C ALA A 62 26.64 7.83 12.60
N ASN A 63 25.63 7.19 12.04
CA ASN A 63 24.52 6.63 12.80
C ASN A 63 24.91 5.23 13.29
N LYS A 64 24.91 5.04 14.62
CA LYS A 64 25.17 3.73 15.24
C LYS A 64 24.16 2.64 14.86
N ASN A 65 22.98 3.03 14.35
CA ASN A 65 21.93 2.12 13.90
C ASN A 65 22.11 1.69 12.44
N TYR A 66 23.07 2.28 11.71
CA TYR A 66 23.35 1.94 10.32
C TYR A 66 23.82 0.49 10.20
N LYS A 67 23.24 -0.25 9.26
CA LYS A 67 23.53 -1.66 9.00
C LYS A 67 24.07 -1.83 7.59
N PRO A 68 25.40 -2.04 7.41
CA PRO A 68 26.02 -2.14 6.09
C PRO A 68 25.40 -3.21 5.18
N GLU A 69 24.90 -4.31 5.76
CA GLU A 69 24.22 -5.36 5.00
C GLU A 69 22.91 -4.91 4.34
N HIS A 70 22.29 -3.82 4.82
CA HIS A 70 21.10 -3.24 4.18
C HIS A 70 21.43 -2.39 2.94
N HIS A 71 22.70 -1.97 2.80
CA HIS A 71 23.19 -1.08 1.76
C HIS A 71 24.28 -1.72 0.88
N PHE A 72 24.61 -3.00 1.13
CA PHE A 72 25.75 -3.70 0.51
C PHE A 72 27.09 -3.00 0.70
N ASP A 73 27.27 -2.35 1.85
CA ASP A 73 28.50 -1.65 2.20
C ASP A 73 29.48 -2.53 2.99
N ARG A 74 30.76 -2.21 2.84
CA ARG A 74 31.88 -2.88 3.47
C ARG A 74 32.36 -2.08 4.68
N ASN A 75 32.22 -2.66 5.87
CA ASN A 75 32.83 -2.11 7.08
C ASN A 75 34.37 -2.14 7.02
N PRO A 76 35.07 -1.28 7.78
CA PRO A 76 36.51 -1.43 7.99
C PRO A 76 36.89 -2.84 8.43
N GLY A 77 37.89 -3.42 7.76
CA GLY A 77 38.38 -4.78 8.04
C GLY A 77 37.52 -5.92 7.48
N THR A 78 36.36 -5.62 6.88
CA THR A 78 35.57 -6.61 6.12
C THR A 78 36.06 -6.61 4.67
N ASN A 79 36.08 -7.76 4.00
CA ASN A 79 36.42 -7.85 2.56
C ASN A 79 35.14 -7.82 1.69
N ASN A 80 35.28 -7.68 0.36
CA ASN A 80 34.11 -7.58 -0.55
C ASN A 80 33.25 -8.85 -0.56
N THR A 81 33.86 -10.03 -0.41
CA THR A 81 33.15 -11.32 -0.38
C THR A 81 32.21 -11.42 0.82
N ASP A 82 32.70 -11.08 2.00
CA ASP A 82 31.92 -11.16 3.23
C ASP A 82 30.83 -10.09 3.26
N ALA A 83 31.15 -8.86 2.83
CA ALA A 83 30.15 -7.78 2.71
C ALA A 83 29.03 -8.16 1.72
N PHE A 84 29.37 -8.72 0.56
CA PHE A 84 28.39 -9.20 -0.42
C PHE A 84 27.52 -10.31 0.17
N LYS A 85 28.13 -11.32 0.81
CA LYS A 85 27.39 -12.45 1.42
C LYS A 85 26.40 -11.98 2.47
N ASN A 86 26.78 -10.98 3.28
CA ASN A 86 25.89 -10.41 4.29
C ASN A 86 24.69 -9.70 3.66
N GLY A 87 24.92 -8.85 2.65
CA GLY A 87 23.82 -8.19 1.93
C GLY A 87 22.90 -9.17 1.20
N ALA A 88 23.48 -10.18 0.53
CA ALA A 88 22.69 -11.21 -0.16
C ALA A 88 21.88 -12.06 0.84
N ALA A 89 22.46 -12.39 2.01
CA ALA A 89 21.75 -13.08 3.07
C ALA A 89 20.57 -12.25 3.61
N TYR A 90 20.74 -10.93 3.77
CA TYR A 90 19.68 -10.02 4.15
C TYR A 90 18.52 -10.02 3.13
N VAL A 91 18.83 -9.86 1.83
CA VAL A 91 17.81 -9.89 0.76
C VAL A 91 17.07 -11.22 0.74
N ARG A 92 17.77 -12.36 0.82
CA ARG A 92 17.14 -13.69 0.88
C ARG A 92 16.24 -13.84 2.10
N LYS A 93 16.69 -13.36 3.28
CA LYS A 93 15.86 -13.39 4.49
C LYS A 93 14.58 -12.58 4.29
N LYS A 94 14.66 -11.37 3.74
CA LYS A 94 13.48 -10.53 3.49
C LYS A 94 12.54 -11.13 2.44
N LYS A 95 13.07 -11.82 1.43
CA LYS A 95 12.28 -12.63 0.50
C LYS A 95 11.45 -13.68 1.26
N GLN A 96 12.09 -14.46 2.12
CA GLN A 96 11.41 -15.49 2.90
C GLN A 96 10.41 -14.89 3.88
N ASP A 97 10.78 -13.84 4.61
CA ASP A 97 9.89 -13.14 5.56
C ASP A 97 8.63 -12.63 4.83
N ALA A 98 8.75 -12.11 3.60
CA ALA A 98 7.62 -11.67 2.80
C ALA A 98 6.71 -12.84 2.38
N ILE A 99 7.29 -13.96 1.93
CA ILE A 99 6.55 -15.18 1.58
C ILE A 99 5.77 -15.71 2.79
N ASP A 100 6.42 -15.79 3.94
CA ASP A 100 5.82 -16.27 5.19
C ASP A 100 4.67 -15.36 5.62
N ALA A 101 4.87 -14.03 5.55
CA ALA A 101 3.85 -13.05 5.89
C ALA A 101 2.61 -13.12 4.97
N ILE A 102 2.80 -13.34 3.65
CA ILE A 102 1.69 -13.57 2.70
C ILE A 102 0.89 -14.82 3.09
N ASN A 103 1.59 -15.89 3.50
CA ASN A 103 0.96 -17.15 3.86
C ASN A 103 0.20 -17.13 5.19
N LYS A 104 0.38 -16.11 6.04
CA LYS A 104 -0.46 -15.89 7.23
C LYS A 104 -1.92 -15.60 6.90
N CYS A 105 -2.21 -15.19 5.65
CA CYS A 105 -3.56 -14.91 5.16
C CYS A 105 -4.33 -13.78 5.89
N THR A 106 -3.68 -12.96 6.72
CA THR A 106 -4.28 -11.80 7.41
C THR A 106 -3.95 -10.47 6.73
N LEU A 107 -4.66 -9.38 7.07
CA LEU A 107 -4.31 -8.03 6.61
C LEU A 107 -2.93 -7.61 7.16
N ALA A 108 -2.68 -7.84 8.45
CA ALA A 108 -1.38 -7.60 9.06
C ALA A 108 -0.24 -8.34 8.32
N GLY A 109 -0.47 -9.58 7.90
CA GLY A 109 0.48 -10.33 7.08
C GLY A 109 0.76 -9.70 5.71
N VAL A 110 -0.25 -9.08 5.08
CA VAL A 110 -0.05 -8.31 3.84
C VAL A 110 0.83 -7.09 4.09
N GLU A 111 0.58 -6.33 5.16
CA GLU A 111 1.38 -5.15 5.50
C GLU A 111 2.84 -5.49 5.84
N GLU A 112 3.04 -6.56 6.61
CA GLU A 112 4.36 -7.14 6.88
C GLU A 112 5.07 -7.55 5.59
N ALA A 113 4.36 -8.22 4.67
CA ALA A 113 4.92 -8.62 3.39
C ALA A 113 5.38 -7.42 2.55
N LEU A 114 4.56 -6.39 2.43
CA LEU A 114 4.89 -5.16 1.71
C LEU A 114 6.10 -4.44 2.34
N ALA A 115 6.23 -4.47 3.66
CA ALA A 115 7.38 -3.92 4.36
C ALA A 115 8.67 -4.70 4.08
N HIS A 116 8.61 -6.03 4.14
CA HIS A 116 9.74 -6.89 3.81
C HIS A 116 10.17 -6.75 2.35
N MET A 117 9.21 -6.63 1.42
CA MET A 117 9.51 -6.31 0.01
C MET A 117 10.23 -4.97 -0.10
N GLY A 118 9.70 -3.89 0.46
CA GLY A 118 10.33 -2.56 0.40
C GLY A 118 11.78 -2.56 0.91
N GLN A 119 12.01 -3.22 2.05
CA GLN A 119 13.34 -3.40 2.65
C GLN A 119 14.31 -4.20 1.79
N ALA A 120 13.84 -5.27 1.13
CA ALA A 120 14.68 -6.05 0.23
C ALA A 120 15.03 -5.27 -1.04
N LEU A 121 14.04 -4.58 -1.62
CA LEU A 121 14.24 -3.78 -2.83
C LEU A 121 15.22 -2.65 -2.59
N HIS A 122 15.22 -2.05 -1.39
CA HIS A 122 16.23 -1.07 -0.98
C HIS A 122 17.64 -1.64 -1.13
N ALA A 123 17.92 -2.76 -0.49
CA ALA A 123 19.24 -3.39 -0.52
C ALA A 123 19.66 -3.85 -1.93
N ILE A 124 18.73 -4.38 -2.74
CA ILE A 124 18.99 -4.75 -4.13
C ILE A 124 19.41 -3.52 -4.93
N GLN A 125 18.72 -2.39 -4.75
CA GLN A 125 19.01 -1.15 -5.45
C GLN A 125 20.37 -0.60 -5.01
N ASP A 126 20.63 -0.52 -3.71
CA ASP A 126 21.91 -0.05 -3.19
C ASP A 126 23.08 -0.89 -3.67
N PHE A 127 22.94 -2.23 -3.76
CA PHE A 127 23.99 -3.08 -4.36
C PHE A 127 24.45 -2.58 -5.75
N TYR A 128 23.53 -2.19 -6.63
CA TYR A 128 23.91 -1.69 -7.96
C TYR A 128 24.53 -0.29 -7.91
N ALA A 129 24.19 0.53 -6.93
CA ALA A 129 24.77 1.86 -6.75
C ALA A 129 26.14 1.83 -6.03
N HIS A 130 26.35 0.83 -5.17
CA HIS A 130 27.45 0.69 -4.21
C HIS A 130 28.49 -0.35 -4.63
N SER A 131 28.34 -0.94 -5.81
CA SER A 131 29.29 -1.90 -6.34
C SER A 131 30.00 -1.37 -7.59
N ASN A 132 30.87 -2.20 -8.18
CA ASN A 132 31.37 -2.01 -9.54
C ASN A 132 30.62 -2.87 -10.56
N TYR A 133 29.38 -3.32 -10.26
CA TYR A 133 28.67 -4.32 -11.05
C TYR A 133 28.69 -4.03 -12.55
N VAL A 134 28.44 -2.78 -12.96
CA VAL A 134 28.35 -2.42 -14.38
C VAL A 134 29.70 -2.40 -15.10
N ASN A 135 30.80 -2.34 -14.34
CA ASN A 135 32.17 -2.39 -14.83
C ASN A 135 32.69 -3.83 -14.95
N LEU A 136 32.01 -4.81 -14.35
CA LEU A 136 32.37 -6.22 -14.43
C LEU A 136 32.14 -6.79 -15.84
N SER A 137 32.87 -7.85 -16.16
CA SER A 137 32.63 -8.65 -17.38
C SER A 137 31.23 -9.26 -17.37
N ALA A 138 30.69 -9.64 -18.52
CA ALA A 138 29.36 -10.28 -18.58
C ALA A 138 29.33 -11.61 -17.81
N GLY A 139 30.45 -12.35 -17.81
CA GLY A 139 30.60 -13.59 -17.01
C GLY A 139 30.55 -13.30 -15.52
N ASP A 140 31.36 -12.33 -15.05
CA ASP A 140 31.37 -11.93 -13.64
C ASP A 140 30.00 -11.40 -13.18
N GLN A 141 29.29 -10.64 -14.02
CA GLN A 141 27.92 -10.17 -13.73
C GLN A 141 26.94 -11.33 -13.56
N ALA A 142 27.06 -12.38 -14.39
CA ALA A 142 26.21 -13.56 -14.30
C ALA A 142 26.53 -14.39 -13.06
N ASP A 143 27.81 -14.59 -12.74
CA ASP A 143 28.23 -15.35 -11.56
C ASP A 143 27.88 -14.62 -10.26
N LEU A 144 28.02 -13.29 -10.23
CA LEU A 144 27.58 -12.49 -9.09
C LEU A 144 26.05 -12.53 -8.92
N ARG A 145 25.29 -12.60 -10.02
CA ARG A 145 23.84 -12.79 -9.92
C ARG A 145 23.47 -14.17 -9.36
N LYS A 146 24.16 -15.24 -9.75
CA LYS A 146 23.94 -16.56 -9.14
C LYS A 146 24.23 -16.54 -7.64
N ALA A 147 25.28 -15.82 -7.21
CA ALA A 147 25.64 -15.69 -5.81
C ALA A 147 24.63 -14.91 -4.95
N PHE A 148 23.78 -14.08 -5.57
CA PHE A 148 22.66 -13.45 -4.89
C PHE A 148 21.66 -14.49 -4.37
N ASP A 149 21.42 -15.55 -5.13
CA ASP A 149 20.43 -16.57 -4.82
C ASP A 149 21.04 -17.78 -4.08
N ASP A 150 22.30 -18.11 -4.35
CA ASP A 150 23.01 -19.23 -3.71
C ASP A 150 24.14 -18.73 -2.76
N PRO A 151 24.03 -18.93 -1.44
CA PRO A 151 25.08 -18.56 -0.49
C PRO A 151 26.40 -19.31 -0.67
N ASN A 152 26.40 -20.47 -1.34
CA ASN A 152 27.58 -21.30 -1.55
C ASN A 152 28.33 -20.93 -2.84
N GLN A 153 27.71 -20.16 -3.73
CA GLN A 153 28.33 -19.71 -4.96
C GLN A 153 29.42 -18.68 -4.65
N ALA A 154 30.62 -18.92 -5.17
CA ALA A 154 31.72 -17.96 -5.07
C ALA A 154 31.41 -16.71 -5.91
N ILE A 155 31.79 -15.53 -5.39
CA ILE A 155 31.76 -14.29 -6.17
C ILE A 155 33.08 -14.07 -6.90
N PRO A 156 33.08 -13.34 -8.04
CA PRO A 156 34.32 -12.94 -8.70
C PRO A 156 35.22 -12.09 -7.79
N ASN A 157 36.53 -12.32 -7.82
CA ASN A 157 37.51 -11.54 -7.05
C ASN A 157 37.64 -10.08 -7.54
N THR A 158 37.07 -9.77 -8.71
CA THR A 158 37.01 -8.43 -9.29
C THR A 158 35.89 -7.57 -8.71
N VAL A 159 35.00 -8.14 -7.89
CA VAL A 159 33.91 -7.41 -7.23
C VAL A 159 34.46 -6.45 -6.19
N LYS A 160 34.00 -5.21 -6.26
CA LYS A 160 34.25 -4.17 -5.27
C LYS A 160 32.92 -3.63 -4.75
N LEU A 161 32.85 -3.47 -3.43
CA LEU A 161 31.75 -2.84 -2.70
C LEU A 161 32.26 -1.62 -1.96
N THR A 162 31.42 -0.60 -1.82
CA THR A 162 31.77 0.66 -1.18
C THR A 162 32.10 0.48 0.29
N GLY A 163 33.15 1.16 0.75
CA GLY A 163 33.55 1.19 2.15
C GLY A 163 32.78 2.25 2.94
N TYR A 164 32.19 1.86 4.07
CA TYR A 164 31.53 2.76 5.02
C TYR A 164 31.86 2.38 6.47
N ASP A 165 32.22 3.37 7.29
CA ASP A 165 32.51 3.20 8.72
C ASP A 165 31.45 3.90 9.60
N PRO A 166 30.44 3.17 10.09
CA PRO A 166 29.42 3.74 10.97
C PRO A 166 29.96 4.15 12.35
N LYS A 167 31.21 3.81 12.68
CA LYS A 167 31.86 4.13 13.96
C LYS A 167 32.86 5.29 13.85
N ALA A 168 33.07 5.82 12.65
CA ALA A 168 33.98 6.93 12.45
C ALA A 168 33.52 8.18 13.23
N LYS A 169 34.48 8.89 13.85
CA LYS A 169 34.20 10.08 14.67
C LYS A 169 33.77 11.30 13.86
N THR A 170 34.06 11.31 12.56
CA THR A 170 33.70 12.41 11.65
C THR A 170 32.95 11.86 10.45
N THR A 171 32.03 12.69 9.94
CA THR A 171 31.24 12.41 8.75
C THR A 171 32.15 12.08 7.56
N GLY A 172 33.21 12.88 7.40
CA GLY A 172 34.36 12.67 6.50
C GLY A 172 34.83 11.22 6.41
N ALA A 173 35.21 10.70 7.58
CA ALA A 173 35.81 9.39 7.74
C ALA A 173 34.78 8.25 7.67
N ALA A 174 33.50 8.50 7.98
CA ALA A 174 32.46 7.49 7.85
C ALA A 174 32.27 7.08 6.38
N PHE A 175 32.14 8.05 5.48
CA PHE A 175 31.95 7.79 4.05
C PHE A 175 33.25 7.52 3.29
N ASN A 176 34.41 7.86 3.87
CA ASN A 176 35.71 7.61 3.28
C ASN A 176 36.64 7.04 4.37
N PRO A 177 36.46 5.77 4.75
CA PRO A 177 37.34 5.13 5.72
C PRO A 177 38.79 5.21 5.25
N ALA A 178 39.71 5.52 6.17
CA ALA A 178 41.10 5.71 5.82
C ALA A 178 41.70 4.44 5.21
N GLY A 179 42.30 4.56 4.02
CA GLY A 179 42.93 3.43 3.31
C GLY A 179 41.95 2.56 2.51
N ASP A 180 40.67 2.92 2.45
CA ASP A 180 39.71 2.21 1.62
C ASP A 180 39.91 2.54 0.13
N ASP A 181 40.11 1.52 -0.72
CA ASP A 181 40.37 1.69 -2.16
C ASP A 181 39.09 1.89 -2.98
N TYR A 182 37.93 1.80 -2.31
CA TYR A 182 36.61 1.91 -2.90
C TYR A 182 35.64 2.58 -1.92
N PRO A 183 35.87 3.84 -1.50
CA PRO A 183 35.06 4.48 -0.48
C PRO A 183 33.64 4.78 -1.00
N HIS A 184 32.68 4.81 -0.07
CA HIS A 184 31.28 5.17 -0.34
C HIS A 184 31.11 6.60 -0.88
N GLY A 185 32.00 7.51 -0.51
CA GLY A 185 32.05 8.87 -1.05
C GLY A 185 31.22 9.87 -0.24
N LEU A 186 31.77 11.08 -0.10
CA LEU A 186 31.20 12.13 0.75
C LEU A 186 30.03 12.86 0.08
N PHE A 187 28.82 12.77 0.65
CA PHE A 187 27.65 13.61 0.35
C PHE A 187 27.10 13.64 -1.10
N TRP A 188 25.79 13.43 -1.26
CA TRP A 188 24.97 13.79 -2.45
C TRP A 188 25.51 13.30 -3.82
N GLY A 189 25.42 12.00 -4.10
CA GLY A 189 25.71 11.47 -5.46
C GLY A 189 27.20 11.21 -5.73
N ARG A 190 27.97 10.89 -4.69
CA ARG A 190 29.36 10.39 -4.80
C ARG A 190 29.48 8.87 -4.65
N HIS A 191 28.36 8.18 -4.43
CA HIS A 191 28.33 6.72 -4.51
C HIS A 191 28.72 6.30 -5.91
N LYS A 192 29.35 5.14 -6.04
CA LYS A 192 30.08 4.77 -7.25
C LYS A 192 29.29 5.03 -8.51
N ASP A 193 28.16 4.35 -8.68
CA ASP A 193 27.37 4.38 -9.91
C ASP A 193 26.08 5.19 -9.72
N SER A 194 26.14 6.20 -8.85
CA SER A 194 25.02 7.14 -8.64
C SER A 194 24.99 8.24 -9.69
N LYS A 195 23.80 8.80 -9.93
CA LYS A 195 23.65 9.94 -10.84
C LYS A 195 24.47 11.12 -10.31
N PRO A 196 25.35 11.74 -11.13
CA PRO A 196 26.07 12.93 -10.72
C PRO A 196 25.08 14.04 -10.35
N LYS A 197 25.19 14.60 -9.13
CA LYS A 197 24.43 15.79 -8.74
C LYS A 197 25.29 17.03 -8.94
N THR A 198 24.78 17.98 -9.71
CA THR A 198 25.24 19.37 -9.64
C THR A 198 24.88 19.89 -8.25
N GLY A 199 25.88 20.30 -7.46
CA GLY A 199 25.62 20.82 -6.12
C GLY A 199 24.70 22.06 -6.16
N PRO A 200 24.06 22.44 -5.03
CA PRO A 200 23.20 23.63 -4.93
C PRO A 200 23.90 24.96 -5.24
N PHE A 201 25.21 24.93 -5.50
CA PHE A 201 26.04 26.08 -5.87
C PHE A 201 26.69 25.94 -7.26
N GLY A 202 26.23 25.00 -8.09
CA GLY A 202 26.79 24.80 -9.43
C GLY A 202 28.26 24.34 -9.45
N VAL A 203 28.82 23.98 -8.29
CA VAL A 203 30.14 23.35 -8.23
C VAL A 203 29.97 21.91 -8.70
N ASP A 204 30.50 21.63 -9.88
CA ASP A 204 30.65 20.27 -10.39
C ASP A 204 31.46 19.48 -9.37
N LYS A 205 30.74 18.70 -8.55
CA LYS A 205 31.37 17.74 -7.66
C LYS A 205 31.97 16.68 -8.56
N THR A 206 33.23 16.31 -8.31
CA THR A 206 33.88 15.20 -9.01
C THR A 206 32.91 14.03 -9.01
N PRO A 207 32.35 13.65 -10.17
CA PRO A 207 31.37 12.60 -10.22
C PRO A 207 32.02 11.34 -9.65
N GLY A 208 31.24 10.50 -8.97
CA GLY A 208 31.60 9.08 -8.90
C GLY A 208 31.75 8.50 -10.33
N ASP A 209 32.02 7.21 -10.43
CA ASP A 209 32.05 6.55 -11.74
C ASP A 209 30.70 6.58 -12.46
N GLY A 210 29.60 6.97 -11.81
CA GLY A 210 28.28 7.08 -12.41
C GLY A 210 28.24 7.90 -13.70
N SER A 211 29.08 8.94 -13.83
CA SER A 211 29.22 9.72 -15.08
C SER A 211 30.05 9.04 -16.18
N LYS A 212 30.88 8.06 -15.81
CA LYS A 212 31.78 7.36 -16.72
C LYS A 212 30.96 6.66 -17.78
N LYS A 213 31.28 6.94 -19.05
CA LYS A 213 30.62 6.26 -20.17
C LYS A 213 31.13 4.83 -20.27
N ILE A 214 30.22 3.87 -20.25
CA ILE A 214 30.48 2.46 -20.45
C ILE A 214 29.81 2.02 -21.74
N THR A 215 30.57 1.36 -22.61
CA THR A 215 30.08 0.78 -23.86
C THR A 215 29.83 -0.70 -23.65
N LYS A 216 28.59 -1.15 -23.87
CA LYS A 216 28.22 -2.58 -23.90
C LYS A 216 27.55 -2.86 -25.26
N GLY A 217 28.21 -3.66 -26.10
CA GLY A 217 27.80 -3.86 -27.48
C GLY A 217 27.81 -2.54 -28.26
N ALA A 218 26.68 -2.18 -28.89
CA ALA A 218 26.52 -0.95 -29.66
C ALA A 218 26.05 0.27 -28.83
N VAL A 219 25.81 0.10 -27.52
CA VAL A 219 25.24 1.15 -26.67
C VAL A 219 26.32 1.71 -25.75
N THR A 220 26.50 3.03 -25.79
CA THR A 220 27.35 3.78 -24.86
C THR A 220 26.49 4.72 -24.03
N LYS A 221 26.52 4.57 -22.72
CA LYS A 221 25.82 5.47 -21.79
C LYS A 221 26.54 5.53 -20.44
N PRO A 222 26.19 6.49 -19.56
CA PRO A 222 26.80 6.61 -18.25
C PRO A 222 26.60 5.35 -17.39
N ALA A 223 27.57 5.03 -16.54
CA ALA A 223 27.53 3.88 -15.64
C ALA A 223 26.26 3.88 -14.76
N TYR A 224 25.80 5.06 -14.33
CA TYR A 224 24.57 5.18 -13.53
C TYR A 224 23.33 4.65 -14.25
N GLU A 225 23.25 4.80 -15.58
CA GLU A 225 22.10 4.31 -16.35
C GLU A 225 22.15 2.79 -16.47
N TRP A 226 23.33 2.22 -16.66
CA TRP A 226 23.51 0.77 -16.62
C TRP A 226 23.15 0.19 -15.25
N ALA A 227 23.54 0.87 -14.17
CA ALA A 227 23.31 0.40 -12.81
C ALA A 227 21.82 0.47 -12.46
N LYS A 228 21.17 1.58 -12.83
CA LYS A 228 19.73 1.76 -12.69
C LYS A 228 18.93 0.70 -13.45
N GLU A 229 19.30 0.39 -14.69
CA GLU A 229 18.61 -0.66 -15.46
C GLU A 229 18.79 -2.05 -14.87
N ALA A 230 19.99 -2.37 -14.37
CA ALA A 230 20.24 -3.62 -13.67
C ALA A 230 19.41 -3.70 -12.37
N ALA A 231 19.34 -2.60 -11.62
CA ALA A 231 18.49 -2.48 -10.43
C ALA A 231 17.00 -2.63 -10.78
N GLU A 232 16.49 -1.95 -11.81
CA GLU A 232 15.11 -2.09 -12.32
C GLU A 232 14.76 -3.54 -12.65
N LYS A 233 15.62 -4.18 -13.46
CA LYS A 233 15.44 -5.57 -13.88
C LYS A 233 15.39 -6.51 -12.67
N HIS A 234 16.38 -6.43 -11.79
CA HIS A 234 16.52 -7.39 -10.70
C HIS A 234 15.56 -7.12 -9.53
N THR A 235 15.11 -5.87 -9.34
CA THR A 235 13.94 -5.54 -8.49
C THR A 235 12.68 -6.23 -9.01
N GLY A 236 12.45 -6.21 -10.32
CA GLY A 236 11.31 -6.88 -10.95
C GLY A 236 11.35 -8.41 -10.82
N GLU A 237 12.51 -9.02 -11.08
CA GLU A 237 12.71 -10.47 -10.92
C GLU A 237 12.49 -10.93 -9.48
N PHE A 238 12.99 -10.18 -8.48
CA PHE A 238 12.74 -10.48 -7.07
C PHE A 238 11.25 -10.57 -6.73
N ILE A 239 10.44 -9.64 -7.25
CA ILE A 239 8.98 -9.64 -7.08
C ILE A 239 8.34 -10.85 -7.79
N ASP A 240 8.80 -11.17 -9.00
CA ASP A 240 8.31 -12.33 -9.74
C ASP A 240 8.61 -13.65 -9.02
N GLU A 241 9.76 -13.77 -8.38
CA GLU A 241 10.13 -14.92 -7.56
C GLU A 241 9.20 -15.09 -6.34
N ILE A 242 8.87 -14.00 -5.63
CA ILE A 242 7.90 -14.07 -4.52
C ILE A 242 6.52 -14.48 -5.07
N LYS A 243 6.08 -13.84 -6.15
CA LYS A 243 4.79 -14.14 -6.80
C LYS A 243 4.71 -15.60 -7.22
N LEU A 244 5.78 -16.13 -7.80
CA LEU A 244 5.88 -17.54 -8.19
C LEU A 244 5.79 -18.45 -6.95
N ALA A 245 6.52 -18.12 -5.88
CA ALA A 245 6.55 -18.91 -4.65
C ALA A 245 5.19 -18.97 -3.94
N VAL A 246 4.43 -17.86 -3.93
CA VAL A 246 3.10 -17.82 -3.28
C VAL A 246 1.95 -18.26 -4.19
N GLY A 247 2.14 -18.21 -5.51
CA GLY A 247 1.16 -18.53 -6.53
C GLY A 247 0.23 -17.36 -6.90
N ASN A 248 -0.17 -17.33 -8.18
CA ASN A 248 -0.93 -16.22 -8.79
C ASN A 248 -2.28 -15.93 -8.11
N VAL A 249 -2.98 -16.96 -7.62
CA VAL A 249 -4.30 -16.81 -6.98
C VAL A 249 -4.16 -16.05 -5.67
N LYS A 250 -3.26 -16.48 -4.77
CA LYS A 250 -2.98 -15.81 -3.51
C LYS A 250 -2.45 -14.39 -3.74
N TRP A 251 -1.52 -14.24 -4.69
CA TRP A 251 -0.95 -12.94 -5.05
C TRP A 251 -2.03 -11.93 -5.44
N THR A 252 -2.88 -12.30 -6.39
CA THR A 252 -3.95 -11.43 -6.92
C THR A 252 -4.94 -11.07 -5.81
N ALA A 253 -5.37 -12.04 -5.00
CA ALA A 253 -6.32 -11.82 -3.92
C ALA A 253 -5.81 -10.84 -2.87
N LYS A 254 -4.50 -10.83 -2.60
CA LYS A 254 -3.91 -10.01 -1.53
C LYS A 254 -3.49 -8.61 -1.99
N PHE A 255 -2.96 -8.47 -3.19
CA PHE A 255 -2.29 -7.23 -3.60
C PHE A 255 -3.04 -6.37 -4.62
N ASN A 256 -3.89 -6.95 -5.48
CA ASN A 256 -4.67 -6.14 -6.43
C ASN A 256 -5.68 -5.22 -5.72
N ASN A 257 -6.21 -5.68 -4.58
CA ASN A 257 -7.27 -5.02 -3.84
C ASN A 257 -6.79 -4.43 -2.51
N TYR A 258 -5.49 -4.38 -2.26
CA TYR A 258 -4.98 -3.77 -1.03
C TYR A 258 -5.32 -2.28 -1.01
N ILE A 259 -6.00 -1.84 0.04
CA ILE A 259 -6.27 -0.43 0.34
C ILE A 259 -5.56 -0.15 1.64
N ALA A 260 -4.70 0.88 1.66
CA ALA A 260 -4.05 1.28 2.90
C ALA A 260 -5.13 1.78 3.86
N VAL A 261 -5.24 1.15 5.04
CA VAL A 261 -6.19 1.60 6.06
C VAL A 261 -5.64 2.93 6.61
N ALA A 262 -6.18 4.04 6.13
CA ALA A 262 -5.95 5.32 6.74
C ALA A 262 -6.55 5.27 8.15
N PHE A 263 -5.69 5.24 9.16
CA PHE A 263 -6.11 5.27 10.56
C PHE A 263 -6.76 6.63 10.83
N THR A 264 -8.07 6.74 10.62
CA THR A 264 -8.83 7.89 11.13
C THR A 264 -8.99 7.68 12.63
N PRO A 265 -8.54 8.62 13.48
CA PRO A 265 -8.69 8.48 14.93
C PRO A 265 -10.17 8.31 15.28
N PHE A 266 -10.39 7.44 16.25
CA PHE A 266 -11.65 7.05 16.88
C PHE A 266 -12.63 8.23 17.03
N ASP A 267 -13.88 8.06 16.56
CA ASP A 267 -14.97 9.02 16.77
C ASP A 267 -15.64 8.73 18.13
N PRO A 268 -15.48 9.60 19.15
CA PRO A 268 -15.98 9.36 20.51
C PRO A 268 -17.50 9.53 20.67
N TYR A 269 -18.28 9.83 19.62
CA TYR A 269 -19.72 10.05 19.72
C TYR A 269 -20.60 8.78 19.62
N LEU A 270 -20.00 7.58 19.69
CA LEU A 270 -20.67 6.31 19.34
C LEU A 270 -21.67 5.75 20.38
N ASP A 271 -21.63 6.17 21.65
CA ASP A 271 -22.26 5.37 22.74
C ASP A 271 -23.74 5.65 23.04
N THR A 272 -24.38 6.68 22.48
CA THR A 272 -25.73 7.09 22.96
C THR A 272 -26.91 6.69 22.07
N ALA A 273 -26.69 6.23 20.83
CA ALA A 273 -27.77 6.05 19.87
C ALA A 273 -28.34 4.61 19.74
N LEU A 274 -27.72 3.60 20.36
CA LEU A 274 -27.96 2.18 19.98
C LEU A 274 -28.41 1.25 21.13
N ALA A 275 -28.67 1.79 22.32
CA ALA A 275 -29.03 1.02 23.53
C ALA A 275 -30.48 0.46 23.55
N SER A 276 -31.26 0.52 22.47
CA SER A 276 -32.69 0.16 22.46
C SER A 276 -33.04 -1.19 21.82
N PHE A 277 -32.06 -2.03 21.46
CA PHE A 277 -32.33 -3.43 21.11
C PHE A 277 -32.49 -4.28 22.39
N SER A 278 -33.69 -4.27 22.98
CA SER A 278 -34.02 -5.27 24.00
C SER A 278 -34.16 -6.65 23.33
N ALA A 279 -33.37 -7.61 23.79
CA ALA A 279 -33.46 -9.03 23.43
C ALA A 279 -34.85 -9.57 23.78
N GLY A 280 -35.79 -9.50 22.83
CA GLY A 280 -37.18 -9.85 23.07
C GLY A 280 -38.03 -9.83 21.80
N GLY A 281 -37.56 -10.50 20.74
CA GLY A 281 -38.32 -10.69 19.50
C GLY A 281 -38.34 -12.16 19.11
N GLY A 282 -39.52 -12.78 19.15
CA GLY A 282 -39.72 -14.21 18.93
C GLY A 282 -39.26 -14.73 17.57
N ILE A 283 -38.81 -15.98 17.60
CA ILE A 283 -38.30 -16.76 16.46
C ILE A 283 -39.45 -17.04 15.48
N LEU A 284 -39.34 -16.55 14.24
CA LEU A 284 -40.12 -17.02 13.11
C LEU A 284 -39.19 -17.72 12.13
N ASN A 285 -39.25 -19.05 12.14
CA ASN A 285 -38.58 -19.93 11.21
C ASN A 285 -39.37 -19.93 9.88
N ASN A 286 -38.82 -19.33 8.83
CA ASN A 286 -39.26 -19.51 7.45
C ASN A 286 -38.16 -19.05 6.47
N GLY A 287 -37.72 -19.98 5.61
CA GLY A 287 -37.06 -19.66 4.34
C GLY A 287 -35.59 -20.08 4.24
N VAL A 288 -35.37 -21.31 3.78
CA VAL A 288 -34.09 -21.80 3.25
C VAL A 288 -33.93 -21.19 1.86
N ASP A 289 -33.21 -20.07 1.71
CA ASP A 289 -32.90 -19.51 0.38
C ASP A 289 -31.63 -18.63 0.34
N THR A 290 -30.57 -19.07 1.01
CA THR A 290 -29.21 -18.58 0.70
C THR A 290 -28.19 -19.68 0.83
N THR A 291 -27.49 -19.99 -0.26
CA THR A 291 -26.35 -20.92 -0.28
C THR A 291 -25.19 -20.28 0.48
N LEU A 292 -24.90 -20.78 1.69
CA LEU A 292 -23.65 -20.48 2.39
C LEU A 292 -22.53 -21.29 1.73
N SER A 293 -21.76 -20.68 0.84
CA SER A 293 -20.54 -21.32 0.32
C SER A 293 -19.41 -21.12 1.31
N VAL A 294 -19.16 -22.13 2.15
CA VAL A 294 -17.91 -22.23 2.92
C VAL A 294 -16.79 -22.48 1.92
N LEU A 295 -15.88 -21.53 1.76
CA LEU A 295 -14.72 -21.68 0.88
C LEU A 295 -13.86 -22.86 1.41
N PRO A 296 -13.61 -23.91 0.60
CA PRO A 296 -12.82 -25.04 1.05
C PRO A 296 -11.34 -24.63 1.09
N GLY A 297 -10.82 -24.47 2.30
CA GLY A 297 -9.42 -24.14 2.50
C GLY A 297 -9.07 -23.96 3.97
N VAL A 298 -8.87 -25.10 4.66
CA VAL A 298 -7.87 -25.37 5.74
C VAL A 298 -8.40 -26.31 6.84
N LEU A 299 -9.71 -26.49 7.03
CA LEU A 299 -10.25 -27.60 7.84
C LEU A 299 -11.55 -28.11 7.24
N SER A 300 -11.60 -29.38 6.83
CA SER A 300 -12.87 -30.07 6.56
C SER A 300 -13.51 -30.45 7.89
N THR A 301 -14.11 -29.49 8.58
CA THR A 301 -15.06 -29.83 9.63
C THR A 301 -16.42 -30.05 8.96
N THR A 302 -17.04 -31.21 9.20
CA THR A 302 -18.42 -31.53 8.84
C THR A 302 -19.43 -30.73 9.68
N GLU A 303 -19.07 -29.51 10.06
CA GLU A 303 -19.83 -28.70 11.00
C GLU A 303 -21.01 -28.04 10.29
N THR A 304 -22.18 -28.19 10.91
CA THR A 304 -23.42 -27.59 10.41
C THR A 304 -23.53 -26.18 10.96
N PHE A 305 -23.46 -25.18 10.09
CA PHE A 305 -23.70 -23.79 10.46
C PHE A 305 -25.13 -23.41 10.11
N TYR A 306 -25.82 -22.76 11.04
CA TYR A 306 -27.12 -22.15 10.77
C TYR A 306 -26.90 -20.65 10.55
N SER A 307 -27.37 -20.14 9.42
CA SER A 307 -27.43 -18.71 9.17
C SER A 307 -28.88 -18.23 9.16
N MET A 308 -29.20 -17.25 10.00
CA MET A 308 -30.49 -16.58 9.94
C MET A 308 -30.34 -15.23 9.26
N SER A 309 -31.25 -14.98 8.33
CA SER A 309 -31.29 -13.79 7.50
C SER A 309 -32.49 -12.96 7.91
N LEU A 310 -32.28 -11.80 8.51
CA LEU A 310 -33.39 -10.86 8.75
C LEU A 310 -33.58 -10.01 7.49
N PRO A 311 -34.77 -10.04 6.86
CA PRO A 311 -35.09 -9.14 5.77
C PRO A 311 -35.04 -7.69 6.28
N VAL A 312 -34.30 -6.80 5.60
CA VAL A 312 -34.17 -5.39 6.02
C VAL A 312 -35.52 -4.68 6.06
N ASN A 313 -36.48 -5.07 5.21
CA ASN A 313 -37.85 -4.55 5.22
C ASN A 313 -38.68 -4.97 6.46
N LYS A 314 -38.16 -5.85 7.31
CA LYS A 314 -38.74 -6.22 8.60
C LYS A 314 -38.06 -5.51 9.78
N VAL A 315 -36.96 -4.82 9.54
CA VAL A 315 -36.34 -3.92 10.52
C VAL A 315 -37.09 -2.57 10.44
N PRO A 316 -37.61 -2.03 11.55
CA PRO A 316 -38.33 -0.76 11.52
C PRO A 316 -37.47 0.34 10.86
N PRO A 317 -38.04 1.21 10.01
CA PRO A 317 -37.28 2.20 9.23
C PRO A 317 -36.35 3.09 10.05
N GLU A 318 -36.72 3.42 11.27
CA GLU A 318 -35.94 4.16 12.27
C GLU A 318 -34.65 3.43 12.70
N HIS A 319 -34.59 2.11 12.55
CA HIS A 319 -33.45 1.25 12.87
C HIS A 319 -32.64 0.83 11.63
N ASN A 320 -33.04 1.23 10.42
CA ASN A 320 -32.29 0.98 9.17
C ASN A 320 -31.11 1.93 8.95
N LYS A 321 -30.90 2.90 9.86
CA LYS A 321 -29.81 3.85 9.81
C LYS A 321 -28.73 3.48 10.82
N LEU A 322 -27.57 3.09 10.29
CA LEU A 322 -26.35 2.80 11.05
C LEU A 322 -25.49 4.06 11.21
N PRO A 323 -24.41 4.02 12.02
CA PRO A 323 -23.54 5.18 12.25
C PRO A 323 -23.11 5.87 10.95
N GLY A 324 -23.21 7.20 10.93
CA GLY A 324 -22.89 8.03 9.75
C GLY A 324 -24.00 8.13 8.70
N GLY A 325 -25.24 7.75 9.02
CA GLY A 325 -26.36 7.79 8.07
C GLY A 325 -26.34 6.66 7.04
N ARG A 326 -25.56 5.61 7.30
CA ARG A 326 -25.42 4.43 6.44
C ARG A 326 -26.71 3.64 6.42
N THR A 327 -27.03 3.09 5.25
CA THR A 327 -28.19 2.21 5.08
C THR A 327 -27.77 0.78 5.42
N LEU A 328 -28.52 0.17 6.33
CA LEU A 328 -28.38 -1.26 6.63
C LEU A 328 -28.77 -2.07 5.39
N LEU A 329 -27.83 -2.87 4.88
CA LEU A 329 -28.03 -3.70 3.69
C LEU A 329 -28.50 -5.11 4.07
N LYS A 330 -27.98 -5.63 5.18
CA LYS A 330 -28.16 -7.02 5.55
C LYS A 330 -27.80 -7.24 7.01
N VAL A 331 -28.61 -8.03 7.71
CA VAL A 331 -28.25 -8.60 9.02
C VAL A 331 -28.20 -10.11 8.87
N ARG A 332 -27.13 -10.70 9.37
CA ARG A 332 -26.89 -12.14 9.38
C ARG A 332 -26.46 -12.58 10.76
N GLU A 333 -27.14 -13.58 11.28
CA GLU A 333 -26.73 -14.24 12.52
C GLU A 333 -26.17 -15.62 12.17
N PHE A 334 -25.03 -15.96 12.75
CA PHE A 334 -24.39 -17.26 12.55
C PHE A 334 -24.32 -18.01 13.88
N TRP A 335 -24.84 -19.23 13.86
CA TRP A 335 -24.81 -20.16 14.98
C TRP A 335 -23.99 -21.39 14.61
N ARG A 336 -23.24 -21.91 15.59
CA ARG A 336 -22.59 -23.21 15.52
C ARG A 336 -23.42 -24.21 16.32
N SER A 337 -23.63 -25.43 15.79
CA SER A 337 -24.44 -26.45 16.48
C SER A 337 -23.76 -27.08 17.70
N ASP A 338 -22.45 -26.95 17.82
CA ASP A 338 -21.65 -27.84 18.65
C ASP A 338 -20.27 -27.23 19.00
N THR A 339 -20.02 -27.11 20.31
CA THR A 339 -18.76 -26.84 21.03
C THR A 339 -18.42 -25.39 21.41
N ASP A 340 -18.08 -25.25 22.71
CA ASP A 340 -17.65 -24.03 23.42
C ASP A 340 -16.23 -23.54 23.05
N THR A 341 -15.59 -24.11 22.03
CA THR A 341 -14.21 -23.75 21.67
C THR A 341 -14.21 -22.72 20.54
N PRO A 342 -13.72 -21.48 20.75
CA PRO A 342 -13.67 -20.47 19.71
C PRO A 342 -12.62 -20.83 18.65
N ILE A 343 -13.07 -21.39 17.52
CA ILE A 343 -12.25 -21.57 16.33
C ILE A 343 -12.47 -20.35 15.42
N PRO A 344 -11.43 -19.80 14.79
CA PRO A 344 -11.59 -18.75 13.79
C PRO A 344 -12.44 -19.24 12.61
N LEU A 345 -13.53 -18.54 12.31
CA LEU A 345 -14.42 -18.78 11.18
C LEU A 345 -14.12 -17.80 10.05
N ASN A 346 -13.97 -18.31 8.83
CA ASN A 346 -13.94 -17.48 7.62
C ASN A 346 -15.37 -17.38 7.08
N ILE A 347 -15.96 -16.20 7.15
CA ILE A 347 -17.30 -15.93 6.65
C ILE A 347 -17.18 -15.22 5.31
N SER A 348 -17.83 -15.76 4.27
CA SER A 348 -18.05 -15.08 2.99
C SER A 348 -19.53 -14.74 2.84
N ILE A 349 -19.84 -13.47 2.59
CA ILE A 349 -21.20 -13.00 2.32
C ILE A 349 -21.23 -12.45 0.90
N ALA A 350 -21.91 -13.17 0.01
CA ALA A 350 -22.21 -12.67 -1.32
C ALA A 350 -23.32 -11.60 -1.24
N LEU A 351 -23.06 -10.43 -1.83
CA LEU A 351 -24.06 -9.40 -2.06
C LEU A 351 -24.58 -9.52 -3.49
N THR A 352 -25.90 -9.52 -3.64
CA THR A 352 -26.56 -9.47 -4.95
C THR A 352 -26.53 -8.04 -5.50
N SER A 353 -26.59 -7.89 -6.83
CA SER A 353 -26.66 -6.57 -7.46
C SER A 353 -27.86 -5.74 -7.00
N ALA A 354 -28.96 -6.39 -6.60
CA ALA A 354 -30.13 -5.73 -6.03
C ALA A 354 -29.84 -5.16 -4.63
N GLU A 355 -29.07 -5.88 -3.80
CA GLU A 355 -28.68 -5.44 -2.45
C GLU A 355 -27.69 -4.26 -2.47
N THR A 356 -26.86 -4.16 -3.51
CA THR A 356 -25.93 -3.04 -3.69
C THR A 356 -26.49 -1.90 -4.53
N ALA A 357 -27.73 -2.01 -5.02
CA ALA A 357 -28.31 -0.99 -5.90
C ALA A 357 -28.45 0.35 -5.15
N GLY A 358 -27.81 1.40 -5.68
CA GLY A 358 -27.83 2.72 -5.06
C GLY A 358 -26.90 2.87 -3.85
N ILE A 359 -25.96 1.94 -3.63
CA ILE A 359 -24.98 1.97 -2.55
C ILE A 359 -23.57 2.11 -3.12
N ASP A 360 -22.76 2.98 -2.52
CA ASP A 360 -21.34 3.08 -2.85
C ASP A 360 -20.60 1.87 -2.27
N VAL A 361 -20.13 0.96 -3.13
CA VAL A 361 -19.45 -0.27 -2.71
C VAL A 361 -18.20 0.02 -1.87
N ALA A 362 -17.49 1.13 -2.13
CA ALA A 362 -16.30 1.52 -1.35
C ALA A 362 -16.66 1.96 0.09
N SER A 363 -17.91 2.36 0.30
CA SER A 363 -18.43 2.76 1.61
C SER A 363 -18.95 1.60 2.45
N ILE A 364 -19.00 0.38 1.91
CA ILE A 364 -19.49 -0.79 2.63
C ILE A 364 -18.61 -1.03 3.85
N ARG A 365 -19.24 -1.29 5.00
CA ARG A 365 -18.63 -1.63 6.29
C ARG A 365 -19.33 -2.86 6.87
N VAL A 366 -18.56 -3.69 7.56
CA VAL A 366 -19.08 -4.84 8.31
C VAL A 366 -19.01 -4.53 9.79
N TYR A 367 -20.10 -4.76 10.49
CA TYR A 367 -20.21 -4.59 11.93
C TYR A 367 -20.52 -5.94 12.58
N ARG A 368 -19.98 -6.17 13.76
CA ARG A 368 -20.28 -7.32 14.62
C ARG A 368 -20.98 -6.82 15.88
N TRP A 369 -22.10 -7.44 16.24
CA TRP A 369 -22.76 -7.21 17.51
C TRP A 369 -22.07 -8.05 18.58
N ASN A 370 -21.40 -7.38 19.51
CA ASN A 370 -20.90 -8.03 20.70
C ASN A 370 -22.03 -8.01 21.74
N LEU A 371 -22.58 -9.18 22.06
CA LEU A 371 -23.67 -9.31 23.03
C LEU A 371 -23.27 -8.89 24.46
N TYR A 372 -21.98 -8.97 24.78
CA TYR A 372 -21.43 -8.66 26.09
C TYR A 372 -20.14 -7.85 25.91
N ASP A 373 -20.22 -6.53 26.03
CA ASP A 373 -19.04 -5.74 26.34
C ASP A 373 -18.70 -5.85 27.85
N GLN A 374 -17.60 -5.24 28.28
CA GLN A 374 -17.17 -5.21 29.69
C GLN A 374 -18.22 -4.63 30.67
N ASN A 375 -19.28 -4.01 30.16
CA ASN A 375 -20.36 -3.39 30.91
C ASN A 375 -21.72 -4.11 30.76
N ASN A 376 -21.76 -5.30 30.15
CA ASN A 376 -23.00 -6.02 29.82
C ASN A 376 -23.96 -5.24 28.91
N GLN A 377 -23.43 -4.35 28.07
CA GLN A 377 -24.21 -3.66 27.04
C GLN A 377 -23.86 -4.23 25.66
N GLY A 378 -24.90 -4.51 24.88
CA GLY A 378 -24.71 -4.92 23.50
C GLY A 378 -24.21 -3.74 22.66
N LYS A 379 -23.12 -3.92 21.91
CA LYS A 379 -22.58 -2.88 21.03
C LYS A 379 -22.21 -3.42 19.65
N TRP A 380 -22.29 -2.56 18.64
CA TRP A 380 -21.75 -2.83 17.31
C TRP A 380 -20.30 -2.40 17.23
N ASP A 381 -19.40 -3.34 16.99
CA ASP A 381 -18.01 -3.06 16.63
C ASP A 381 -17.81 -3.20 15.13
N GLN A 382 -17.18 -2.21 14.51
CA GLN A 382 -16.80 -2.32 13.10
C GLN A 382 -15.64 -3.32 12.96
N ILE A 383 -15.83 -4.34 12.13
CA ILE A 383 -14.75 -5.25 11.73
C ILE A 383 -13.83 -4.47 10.82
N GLN A 384 -12.54 -4.40 11.17
CA GLN A 384 -11.54 -3.71 10.35
C GLN A 384 -10.91 -4.66 9.32
N ASP A 385 -10.85 -5.96 9.62
CA ASP A 385 -10.21 -6.98 8.79
C ASP A 385 -11.20 -7.71 7.87
N TYR A 386 -11.80 -6.98 6.94
CA TYR A 386 -12.59 -7.57 5.85
C TYR A 386 -12.13 -7.05 4.49
N PHE A 387 -12.41 -7.79 3.43
CA PHE A 387 -12.23 -7.32 2.05
C PHE A 387 -13.46 -7.63 1.21
N ILE A 388 -13.64 -6.87 0.13
CA ILE A 388 -14.67 -7.11 -0.88
C ILE A 388 -13.96 -7.61 -2.14
N ASP A 389 -14.30 -8.80 -2.60
CA ASP A 389 -13.70 -9.36 -3.80
C ASP A 389 -14.35 -8.82 -5.10
N HIS A 390 -13.85 -9.25 -6.25
CA HIS A 390 -14.33 -8.82 -7.56
C HIS A 390 -15.76 -9.31 -7.89
N ASN A 391 -16.30 -10.25 -7.11
CA ASN A 391 -17.67 -10.76 -7.23
C ASN A 391 -18.61 -10.13 -6.19
N ASN A 392 -18.18 -9.03 -5.54
CA ASN A 392 -18.89 -8.39 -4.42
C ASN A 392 -19.14 -9.34 -3.23
N GLN A 393 -18.23 -10.29 -2.99
CA GLN A 393 -18.23 -11.09 -1.78
C GLN A 393 -17.44 -10.39 -0.68
N ILE A 394 -18.10 -10.17 0.45
CA ILE A 394 -17.46 -9.68 1.66
C ILE A 394 -16.89 -10.88 2.39
N VAL A 395 -15.57 -10.90 2.56
CA VAL A 395 -14.87 -11.96 3.28
C VAL A 395 -14.23 -11.39 4.54
N PHE A 396 -14.52 -11.99 5.68
CA PHE A 396 -13.93 -11.61 6.96
C PHE A 396 -13.71 -12.84 7.86
N GLN A 397 -12.74 -12.73 8.76
CA GLN A 397 -12.47 -13.74 9.78
C GLN A 397 -13.01 -13.27 11.12
N THR A 398 -13.64 -14.16 11.87
CA THR A 398 -14.22 -13.84 13.17
C THR A 398 -14.08 -15.03 14.12
N GLN A 399 -14.23 -14.78 15.42
CA GLN A 399 -14.24 -15.82 16.45
C GLN A 399 -15.59 -15.80 17.16
N GLY A 400 -16.23 -16.97 17.27
CA GLY A 400 -17.49 -17.15 17.99
C GLY A 400 -18.77 -16.81 17.21
N CYS A 401 -19.92 -17.12 17.81
CA CYS A 401 -21.23 -16.77 17.31
C CYS A 401 -21.47 -15.27 17.51
N SER A 402 -21.89 -14.56 16.48
CA SER A 402 -22.28 -13.15 16.57
C SER A 402 -23.26 -12.78 15.48
N ILE A 403 -23.93 -11.64 15.67
CA ILE A 403 -24.75 -11.00 14.64
C ILE A 403 -23.84 -10.06 13.85
N TYR A 404 -23.93 -10.10 12.53
CA TYR A 404 -23.20 -9.22 11.64
C TYR A 404 -24.17 -8.32 10.88
N ALA A 405 -23.84 -7.04 10.77
CA ALA A 405 -24.55 -6.09 9.96
C ALA A 405 -23.62 -5.56 8.86
N ILE A 406 -24.14 -5.50 7.64
CA ILE A 406 -23.45 -4.91 6.50
C ILE A 406 -24.16 -3.61 6.18
N ALA A 407 -23.39 -2.52 6.09
CA ALA A 407 -23.92 -1.18 5.85
C ALA A 407 -23.14 -0.49 4.76
N GLY A 408 -23.78 0.38 3.98
CA GLY A 408 -23.11 1.27 3.04
C GLY A 408 -23.74 2.65 3.01
N ASN A 409 -22.99 3.64 2.54
CA ASN A 409 -23.53 4.95 2.19
C ASN A 409 -24.35 4.82 0.90
N PRO A 410 -25.49 5.51 0.81
CA PRO A 410 -26.16 5.67 -0.46
C PRO A 410 -25.23 6.39 -1.45
N ILE A 411 -25.26 5.99 -2.72
CA ILE A 411 -24.63 6.76 -3.80
C ILE A 411 -25.29 8.12 -3.76
N ASN A 412 -24.49 9.15 -3.44
CA ASN A 412 -24.97 10.51 -3.39
C ASN A 412 -25.25 10.96 -4.82
N THR A 413 -26.45 10.69 -5.32
CA THR A 413 -26.90 11.04 -6.67
C THR A 413 -27.15 12.54 -6.83
N GLY A 414 -26.57 13.39 -5.97
CA GLY A 414 -26.73 14.86 -5.96
C GLY A 414 -26.42 15.57 -7.28
N PHE A 415 -25.88 14.87 -8.28
CA PHE A 415 -25.81 15.36 -9.66
C PHE A 415 -27.17 15.42 -10.38
N ASN A 416 -28.12 14.54 -10.06
CA ASN A 416 -29.44 14.49 -10.71
C ASN A 416 -30.41 15.55 -10.20
N SER A 417 -30.36 15.93 -8.92
CA SER A 417 -31.22 17.01 -8.41
C SER A 417 -30.81 18.38 -8.98
N PHE A 418 -29.52 18.60 -9.23
CA PHE A 418 -29.03 19.80 -9.91
C PHE A 418 -29.43 19.83 -11.39
N LEU A 419 -29.32 18.72 -12.11
CA LEU A 419 -29.75 18.60 -13.52
C LEU A 419 -31.28 18.73 -13.69
N VAL A 420 -32.07 18.12 -12.82
CA VAL A 420 -33.54 18.27 -12.83
C VAL A 420 -33.94 19.71 -12.51
N SER A 421 -33.25 20.36 -11.55
CA SER A 421 -33.47 21.78 -11.25
C SER A 421 -33.03 22.69 -12.39
N LEU A 422 -31.92 22.38 -13.07
CA LEU A 422 -31.42 23.13 -14.23
C LEU A 422 -32.38 23.01 -15.42
N VAL A 423 -32.90 21.81 -15.68
CA VAL A 423 -33.92 21.55 -16.71
C VAL A 423 -35.22 22.28 -16.37
N ALA A 424 -35.67 22.26 -15.11
CA ALA A 424 -36.84 23.01 -14.67
C ALA A 424 -36.65 24.53 -14.84
N ILE A 425 -35.47 25.07 -14.50
CA ILE A 425 -35.11 26.48 -14.70
C ILE A 425 -35.12 26.83 -16.19
N LEU A 426 -34.59 25.96 -17.06
CA LEU A 426 -34.60 26.15 -18.51
C LEU A 426 -36.03 26.14 -19.10
N PHE A 427 -36.91 25.24 -18.64
CA PHE A 427 -38.32 25.22 -19.06
C PHE A 427 -39.10 26.44 -18.59
N ILE A 428 -38.89 26.89 -17.35
CA ILE A 428 -39.51 28.11 -16.82
C ILE A 428 -39.03 29.34 -17.60
N SER A 429 -37.73 29.42 -17.89
CA SER A 429 -37.13 30.52 -18.66
C SER A 429 -37.64 30.57 -20.10
N ALA A 430 -37.80 29.40 -20.75
CA ALA A 430 -38.40 29.29 -22.07
C ALA A 430 -39.88 29.72 -22.07
N GLY A 431 -40.64 29.38 -21.02
CA GLY A 431 -42.02 29.83 -20.82
C GLY A 431 -42.13 31.35 -20.70
N PHE A 432 -41.27 31.98 -19.90
CA PHE A 432 -41.22 33.45 -19.77
C PHE A 432 -40.81 34.14 -21.08
N LEU A 433 -39.87 33.56 -21.83
CA LEU A 433 -39.45 34.09 -23.13
C LEU A 433 -40.59 34.00 -24.16
N ALA A 434 -41.32 32.90 -24.20
CA ALA A 434 -42.50 32.74 -25.06
C ALA A 434 -43.61 33.74 -24.72
N LEU A 435 -43.89 33.95 -23.43
CA LEU A 435 -44.84 34.95 -22.94
C LEU A 435 -44.41 36.38 -23.28
N TYR A 436 -43.11 36.68 -23.20
CA TYR A 436 -42.55 37.98 -23.57
C TYR A 436 -42.68 38.24 -25.07
N ILE A 437 -42.32 37.26 -25.92
CA ILE A 437 -42.47 37.34 -27.38
C ILE A 437 -43.94 37.53 -27.76
N HIS A 438 -44.85 36.76 -27.15
CA HIS A 438 -46.29 36.88 -27.39
C HIS A 438 -46.82 38.27 -27.01
N LYS A 439 -46.48 38.80 -25.83
CA LYS A 439 -46.85 40.18 -25.43
C LYS A 439 -46.29 41.23 -26.39
N ARG A 440 -45.07 41.06 -26.88
CA ARG A 440 -44.42 42.00 -27.82
C ARG A 440 -45.09 41.98 -29.20
N PHE A 441 -45.49 40.81 -29.69
CA PHE A 441 -46.29 40.68 -30.93
C PHE A 441 -47.69 41.29 -30.78
N ARG A 442 -48.36 41.05 -29.64
CA ARG A 442 -49.69 41.65 -29.36
C ARG A 442 -49.65 43.18 -29.34
N ARG A 443 -48.59 43.77 -28.77
CA ARG A 443 -48.38 45.23 -28.77
C ARG A 443 -48.09 45.81 -30.16
N LYS A 444 -47.50 45.03 -31.08
CA LYS A 444 -47.30 45.47 -32.47
C LYS A 444 -48.59 45.41 -33.28
N HIS A 445 -49.45 44.41 -33.06
CA HIS A 445 -50.75 44.34 -33.76
C HIS A 445 -51.75 45.41 -33.29
N LEU A 446 -51.69 45.84 -32.02
CA LEU A 446 -52.55 46.92 -31.53
C LEU A 446 -52.14 48.32 -32.02
N ARG A 447 -51.06 48.46 -32.78
CA ARG A 447 -50.65 49.75 -33.40
C ARG A 447 -51.04 49.90 -34.88
N PHE A 448 -51.68 48.89 -35.48
CA PHE A 448 -52.08 48.93 -36.89
C PHE A 448 -53.59 49.01 -37.14
N ASN A 449 -54.40 49.13 -36.09
CA ASN A 449 -55.83 49.43 -36.21
C ASN A 449 -56.19 50.62 -35.32
N SER A 450 -55.81 51.81 -35.79
CA SER A 450 -56.54 53.06 -35.55
C SER A 450 -56.79 53.66 -36.93
N PRO A 451 -58.04 54.03 -37.29
CA PRO A 451 -58.27 54.94 -38.40
C PRO A 451 -57.54 56.26 -38.20
#